data_AF-A0A6M5U9C0-F1
#
_entry.id   AF-A0A6M5U9C0-F1
#
_cell.length_a   1.000
_cell.length_b   1.000
_cell.length_c   1.000
_cell.angle_alpha   90.00
_cell.angle_beta   90.00
_cell.angle_gamma   90.00
#
_symmetry.space_group_name_H-M   'P 1'
#
loop_
_entity.id
_entity.type
_entity.pdbx_description
1 polymer ?
#
loop_
_entity_poly.entity_id
_entity_poly.type
_entity_poly.pdbx_seq_one_letter_code
_entity_poly.pdbx_strand_id
1 'polypeptide(L)'
;MSWTPPPTPPTGHRKPRPTGVAALRAARLRRRTWWLVGTLPVVLALVVLGVKLAFLAPIAAMGKDRYDTGDAESAADYYGIQRTLNIVEPWKAHYNHGTALARSEDSWALYDAITSLDRAYDLAEHESPEERCMIQTNLSLTYEIQGDGDMAYADGKAAELALVEEAIAARDAGLPYDEEVLDPYGDGSEEPDPEELRQDVADWYEYAEREYATAEQIRGWPDCGESEQTPEQEEQDEAALQRLQDKQQQAQDSQPENQGGGDTQEGEGSEGDEQSEASGGEGSEGEGQQSQAEREEQQRQQELEQQGSEARDEQERLEQEYRDLYGDQPGTGTDPGDGSGSGTKNW
;
A
#
# COMPACT_ATOMS: atom_id res chain seq x y z
N MET A 1 -14.59 89.21 37.82
CA MET A 1 -14.71 87.85 37.23
C MET A 1 -14.57 86.85 38.37
N SER A 2 -15.67 86.24 38.80
CA SER A 2 -15.73 85.28 39.90
C SER A 2 -15.55 83.87 39.34
N TRP A 3 -14.50 83.17 39.77
CA TRP A 3 -14.22 81.78 39.40
C TRP A 3 -14.95 80.83 40.36
N THR A 4 -15.79 79.95 39.82
CA THR A 4 -16.42 78.84 40.54
C THR A 4 -15.71 77.53 40.17
N PRO A 5 -15.22 76.73 41.14
CA PRO A 5 -14.61 75.45 40.86
C PRO A 5 -15.64 74.41 40.40
N PRO A 6 -15.24 73.43 39.56
CA PRO A 6 -16.13 72.41 39.02
C PRO A 6 -16.59 71.39 40.09
N PRO A 7 -17.77 70.78 39.91
CA PRO A 7 -18.34 69.81 40.84
C PRO A 7 -17.52 68.53 40.91
N THR A 8 -17.35 68.00 42.12
CA THR A 8 -16.64 66.75 42.41
C THR A 8 -17.38 65.52 41.84
N PRO A 9 -16.66 64.54 41.27
CA PRO A 9 -17.28 63.33 40.71
C PRO A 9 -17.92 62.45 41.79
N PRO A 10 -18.98 61.69 41.44
CA PRO A 10 -19.69 60.84 42.39
C PRO A 10 -18.80 59.72 42.92
N THR A 11 -18.87 59.49 44.23
CA THR A 11 -18.16 58.45 44.96
C THR A 11 -18.71 57.07 44.57
N GLY A 12 -18.05 56.42 43.62
CA GLY A 12 -18.32 55.01 43.30
C GLY A 12 -18.16 54.13 44.54
N HIS A 13 -19.21 53.37 44.89
CA HIS A 13 -19.18 52.37 45.95
C HIS A 13 -18.07 51.34 45.67
N ARG A 14 -16.90 51.52 46.30
CA ARG A 14 -15.85 50.47 46.34
C ARG A 14 -16.42 49.28 47.10
N LYS A 15 -16.56 48.14 46.40
CA LYS A 15 -16.88 46.86 47.05
C LYS A 15 -15.92 46.65 48.23
N PRO A 16 -16.43 46.33 49.43
CA PRO A 16 -15.60 46.17 50.61
C PRO A 16 -14.55 45.08 50.38
N ARG A 17 -13.29 45.43 50.63
CA ARG A 17 -12.15 44.51 50.51
C ARG A 17 -12.33 43.44 51.61
N PRO A 18 -12.34 42.14 51.29
CA PRO A 18 -12.50 41.10 52.30
C PRO A 18 -11.35 41.17 53.30
N THR A 19 -11.64 41.24 54.60
CA THR A 19 -10.66 41.31 55.68
C THR A 19 -10.53 39.97 56.42
N GLY A 20 -9.31 39.66 56.88
CA GLY A 20 -9.02 38.53 57.77
C GLY A 20 -9.31 37.14 57.20
N VAL A 21 -10.11 36.35 57.94
CA VAL A 21 -10.37 34.92 57.69
C VAL A 21 -11.01 34.67 56.32
N ALA A 22 -11.84 35.60 55.83
CA ALA A 22 -12.48 35.53 54.52
C ALA A 22 -11.47 35.69 53.36
N ALA A 23 -10.46 36.55 53.52
CA ALA A 23 -9.38 36.72 52.54
C ALA A 23 -8.46 35.48 52.51
N LEU A 24 -8.16 34.89 53.67
CA LEU A 24 -7.39 33.63 53.75
C LEU A 24 -8.15 32.44 53.14
N ARG A 25 -9.48 32.35 53.37
CA ARG A 25 -10.33 31.33 52.73
C ARG A 25 -10.37 31.51 51.21
N ALA A 26 -10.55 32.75 50.73
CA ALA A 26 -10.54 33.06 49.31
C ALA A 26 -9.18 32.78 48.64
N ALA A 27 -8.07 33.07 49.32
CA ALA A 27 -6.72 32.74 48.85
C ALA A 27 -6.48 31.23 48.80
N ARG A 28 -6.90 30.46 49.82
CA ARG A 28 -6.84 28.99 49.81
C ARG A 28 -7.68 28.39 48.69
N LEU A 29 -8.89 28.90 48.49
CA LEU A 29 -9.77 28.45 47.42
C LEU A 29 -9.15 28.74 46.06
N ARG A 30 -8.67 29.97 45.79
CA ARG A 30 -7.97 30.29 44.54
C ARG A 30 -6.76 29.40 44.28
N ARG A 31 -5.95 29.13 45.30
CA ARG A 31 -4.80 28.21 45.19
C ARG A 31 -5.27 26.80 44.84
N ARG A 32 -6.30 26.30 45.52
CA ARG A 32 -6.89 24.98 45.23
C ARG A 32 -7.50 24.91 43.84
N THR A 33 -8.18 25.96 43.37
CA THR A 33 -8.74 26.02 42.01
C THR A 33 -7.63 26.06 40.97
N TRP A 34 -6.55 26.82 41.19
CA TRP A 34 -5.39 26.85 40.29
C TRP A 34 -4.67 25.50 40.23
N TRP A 35 -4.51 24.83 41.36
CA TRP A 35 -3.97 23.48 41.40
C TRP A 35 -4.89 22.51 40.67
N LEU A 36 -6.20 22.54 40.92
CA LEU A 36 -7.14 21.66 40.22
C LEU A 36 -7.17 21.93 38.72
N VAL A 37 -7.22 23.19 38.27
CA VAL A 37 -7.22 23.53 36.83
C VAL A 37 -5.88 23.16 36.17
N GLY A 38 -4.77 23.26 36.90
CA GLY A 38 -3.45 22.85 36.40
C GLY A 38 -3.24 21.33 36.40
N THR A 39 -3.70 20.60 37.42
CA THR A 39 -3.47 19.16 37.56
C THR A 39 -4.56 18.32 36.90
N LEU A 40 -5.79 18.81 36.80
CA LEU A 40 -6.90 18.11 36.15
C LEU A 40 -6.59 17.67 34.71
N PRO A 41 -6.02 18.51 33.81
CA PRO A 41 -5.69 18.06 32.46
C PRO A 41 -4.61 16.97 32.47
N VAL A 42 -3.63 17.05 33.38
CA VAL A 42 -2.60 16.00 33.51
C VAL A 42 -3.21 14.68 34.00
N VAL A 43 -4.06 14.73 35.03
CA VAL A 43 -4.76 13.55 35.52
C VAL A 43 -5.67 12.97 34.44
N LEU A 44 -6.38 13.81 33.70
CA LEU A 44 -7.23 13.38 32.60
C LEU A 44 -6.41 12.70 31.49
N ALA A 45 -5.27 13.27 31.10
CA ALA A 45 -4.36 12.66 30.12
C ALA A 45 -3.83 11.30 30.62
N LEU A 46 -3.46 11.19 31.89
CA LEU A 46 -3.01 9.92 32.49
C LEU A 46 -4.13 8.88 32.56
N VAL A 47 -5.36 9.30 32.84
CA VAL A 47 -6.52 8.39 32.82
C VAL A 47 -6.79 7.90 31.39
N VAL A 48 -6.79 8.80 30.40
CA VAL A 48 -6.96 8.42 28.99
C VAL A 48 -5.87 7.46 28.53
N LEU A 49 -4.61 7.76 28.86
CA LEU A 49 -3.48 6.87 28.55
C LEU A 49 -3.64 5.51 29.23
N GLY A 50 -4.00 5.48 30.52
CA GLY A 50 -4.21 4.24 31.27
C GLY A 50 -5.36 3.41 30.69
N VAL A 51 -6.44 4.04 30.26
CA VAL A 51 -7.56 3.38 29.58
C VAL A 51 -7.12 2.81 28.22
N LYS A 52 -6.40 3.59 27.39
CA LYS A 52 -5.85 3.10 26.11
C LYS A 52 -4.99 1.85 26.31
N LEU A 53 -4.02 1.92 27.23
CA LEU A 53 -3.13 0.79 27.51
C LEU A 53 -3.87 -0.44 28.06
N ALA A 54 -4.91 -0.23 28.88
CA ALA A 54 -5.73 -1.33 29.41
C ALA A 54 -6.51 -2.08 28.32
N PHE A 55 -6.86 -1.44 27.21
CA PHE A 55 -7.58 -2.06 26.09
C PHE A 55 -6.68 -2.68 25.02
N LEU A 56 -5.39 -2.33 24.95
CA LEU A 56 -4.49 -2.89 23.93
C LEU A 56 -4.40 -4.41 24.00
N ALA A 57 -4.08 -4.98 25.17
CA ALA A 57 -3.89 -6.43 25.30
C ALA A 57 -5.16 -7.25 25.03
N PRO A 58 -6.36 -6.89 25.55
CA PRO A 58 -7.60 -7.58 25.20
C PRO A 58 -7.93 -7.55 23.71
N ILE A 59 -7.77 -6.41 23.04
CA ILE A 59 -8.03 -6.30 21.60
C ILE A 59 -7.03 -7.16 20.81
N ALA A 60 -5.75 -7.20 21.22
CA ALA A 60 -4.73 -8.00 20.57
C ALA A 60 -5.06 -9.49 20.67
N ALA A 61 -5.52 -9.91 21.86
CA ALA A 61 -5.93 -11.28 22.11
C ALA A 61 -7.16 -11.67 21.28
N MET A 62 -8.13 -10.77 21.09
CA MET A 62 -9.28 -11.00 20.21
C MET A 62 -8.85 -11.14 18.75
N GLY A 63 -8.00 -10.23 18.24
CA GLY A 63 -7.47 -10.34 16.88
C GLY A 63 -6.71 -11.64 16.67
N LYS A 64 -5.86 -12.02 17.64
CA LYS A 64 -5.09 -13.28 17.58
C LYS A 64 -6.01 -14.51 17.58
N ASP A 65 -7.01 -14.55 18.45
CA ASP A 65 -7.97 -15.64 18.50
C ASP A 65 -8.67 -15.82 17.14
N ARG A 66 -9.15 -14.73 16.54
CA ARG A 66 -9.75 -14.77 15.20
C ARG A 66 -8.77 -15.27 14.14
N TYR A 67 -7.56 -14.72 14.12
CA TYR A 67 -6.51 -15.12 13.20
C TYR A 67 -6.16 -16.62 13.31
N ASP A 68 -6.02 -17.12 14.55
CA ASP A 68 -5.71 -18.52 14.82
C ASP A 68 -6.88 -19.46 14.45
N THR A 69 -8.12 -18.99 14.53
CA THR A 69 -9.32 -19.74 14.10
C THR A 69 -9.63 -19.65 12.60
N GLY A 70 -8.82 -18.92 11.83
CA GLY A 70 -8.99 -18.74 10.38
C GLY A 70 -9.96 -17.62 9.98
N ASP A 71 -10.48 -16.85 10.93
CA ASP A 71 -11.32 -15.67 10.69
C ASP A 71 -10.42 -14.44 10.47
N ALA A 72 -9.77 -14.40 9.31
CA ALA A 72 -8.73 -13.41 8.98
C ALA A 72 -9.29 -11.99 8.83
N GLU A 73 -10.48 -11.84 8.25
CA GLU A 73 -11.18 -10.55 8.10
C GLU A 73 -11.49 -9.92 9.46
N SER A 74 -12.11 -10.67 10.37
CA SER A 74 -12.37 -10.15 11.72
C SER A 74 -11.09 -9.87 12.50
N ALA A 75 -10.03 -10.65 12.26
CA ALA A 75 -8.73 -10.38 12.87
C ALA A 75 -8.17 -9.03 12.40
N ALA A 76 -8.25 -8.75 11.09
CA ALA A 76 -7.87 -7.48 10.50
C ALA A 76 -8.67 -6.34 11.14
N ASP A 77 -9.98 -6.45 11.32
CA ASP A 77 -10.79 -5.41 12.01
C ASP A 77 -10.24 -5.07 13.41
N TYR A 78 -9.95 -6.09 14.22
CA TYR A 78 -9.41 -5.88 15.56
C TYR A 78 -8.02 -5.22 15.52
N TYR A 79 -7.14 -5.66 14.64
CA TYR A 79 -5.82 -5.06 14.47
C TYR A 79 -5.89 -3.64 13.89
N GLY A 80 -6.90 -3.36 13.06
CA GLY A 80 -7.18 -2.05 12.48
C GLY A 80 -7.48 -1.02 13.57
N ILE A 81 -8.31 -1.40 14.55
CA ILE A 81 -8.56 -0.57 15.74
C ILE A 81 -7.24 -0.28 16.49
N GLN A 82 -6.35 -1.27 16.59
CA GLN A 82 -5.08 -1.10 17.31
C GLN A 82 -4.11 -0.15 16.63
N ARG A 83 -4.15 -0.01 15.30
CA ARG A 83 -3.27 0.94 14.57
C ARG A 83 -3.37 2.37 15.12
N THR A 84 -4.55 2.76 15.61
CA THR A 84 -4.79 4.10 16.18
C THR A 84 -4.56 4.20 17.69
N LEU A 85 -4.57 3.07 18.39
CA LEU A 85 -4.45 3.01 19.86
C LEU A 85 -3.03 2.75 20.32
N ASN A 86 -2.24 2.01 19.55
CA ASN A 86 -0.91 1.57 19.92
C ASN A 86 0.14 2.66 19.65
N ILE A 87 0.66 3.25 20.72
CA ILE A 87 1.71 4.29 20.67
C ILE A 87 3.07 3.70 21.09
N VAL A 88 3.08 2.48 21.66
CA VAL A 88 4.29 1.89 22.25
C VAL A 88 5.08 1.11 21.20
N GLU A 89 4.40 0.26 20.44
CA GLU A 89 5.00 -0.55 19.35
C GLU A 89 4.12 -0.40 18.09
N PRO A 90 4.14 0.79 17.44
CA PRO A 90 3.18 1.12 16.39
C PRO A 90 3.19 0.14 15.22
N TRP A 91 4.38 -0.35 14.83
CA TRP A 91 4.56 -1.27 13.72
C TRP A 91 3.80 -2.59 13.92
N LYS A 92 3.67 -3.13 15.14
CA LYS A 92 3.02 -4.43 15.39
C LYS A 92 1.55 -4.45 14.99
N ALA A 93 0.85 -3.34 15.20
CA ALA A 93 -0.56 -3.25 14.82
C ALA A 93 -0.73 -3.25 13.30
N HIS A 94 0.16 -2.55 12.59
CA HIS A 94 0.22 -2.52 11.14
C HIS A 94 0.61 -3.90 10.56
N TYR A 95 1.65 -4.52 11.11
CA TYR A 95 2.10 -5.86 10.76
C TYR A 95 0.99 -6.90 10.91
N ASN A 96 0.33 -6.95 12.07
CA ASN A 96 -0.75 -7.89 12.32
C ASN A 96 -1.96 -7.65 11.40
N HIS A 97 -2.30 -6.39 11.14
CA HIS A 97 -3.38 -6.01 10.22
C HIS A 97 -3.10 -6.50 8.80
N GLY A 98 -1.94 -6.16 8.24
CA GLY A 98 -1.61 -6.58 6.88
C GLY A 98 -1.42 -8.08 6.76
N THR A 99 -0.82 -8.74 7.75
CA THR A 99 -0.70 -10.21 7.78
C THR A 99 -2.07 -10.90 7.85
N ALA A 100 -3.05 -10.30 8.52
CA ALA A 100 -4.41 -10.82 8.55
C ALA A 100 -5.12 -10.62 7.20
N LEU A 101 -4.99 -9.45 6.58
CA LEU A 101 -5.58 -9.18 5.26
C LEU A 101 -4.96 -10.03 4.15
N ALA A 102 -3.64 -10.23 4.17
CA ALA A 102 -2.94 -11.07 3.18
C ALA A 102 -3.48 -12.51 3.14
N ARG A 103 -4.00 -13.01 4.27
CA ARG A 103 -4.63 -14.34 4.35
C ARG A 103 -6.00 -14.45 3.71
N SER A 104 -6.65 -13.32 3.39
CA SER A 104 -7.98 -13.35 2.77
C SER A 104 -7.94 -13.68 1.28
N GLU A 105 -6.78 -13.48 0.63
CA GLU A 105 -6.56 -13.68 -0.82
C GLU A 105 -7.53 -12.87 -1.71
N ASP A 106 -8.29 -11.93 -1.12
CA ASP A 106 -9.14 -11.00 -1.84
C ASP A 106 -8.29 -9.83 -2.37
N SER A 107 -8.39 -9.53 -3.67
CA SER A 107 -7.55 -8.51 -4.31
C SER A 107 -7.65 -7.15 -3.63
N TRP A 108 -8.83 -6.73 -3.17
CA TRP A 108 -8.98 -5.44 -2.47
C TRP A 108 -8.32 -5.45 -1.11
N ALA A 109 -8.46 -6.55 -0.37
CA ALA A 109 -7.78 -6.72 0.91
C ALA A 109 -6.25 -6.80 0.77
N LEU A 110 -5.72 -7.33 -0.34
CA LEU A 110 -4.28 -7.40 -0.60
C LEU A 110 -3.64 -6.01 -0.74
N TYR A 111 -4.32 -5.05 -1.39
CA TYR A 111 -3.85 -3.67 -1.43
C TYR A 111 -3.71 -3.07 -0.03
N ASP A 112 -4.75 -3.22 0.81
CA ASP A 112 -4.70 -2.75 2.20
C ASP A 112 -3.66 -3.52 3.03
N ALA A 113 -3.39 -4.78 2.69
CA ALA A 113 -2.36 -5.61 3.31
C ALA A 113 -0.96 -5.07 3.02
N ILE A 114 -0.66 -4.80 1.74
CA ILE A 114 0.60 -4.20 1.27
C ILE A 114 0.82 -2.86 1.97
N THR A 115 -0.14 -1.94 1.89
CA THR A 115 -0.06 -0.62 2.55
C THR A 115 0.17 -0.73 4.04
N SER A 116 -0.43 -1.74 4.69
CA SER A 116 -0.24 -1.97 6.13
C SER A 116 1.15 -2.54 6.45
N LEU A 117 1.66 -3.47 5.66
CA LEU A 117 2.95 -4.12 5.88
C LEU A 117 4.11 -3.18 5.54
N ASP A 118 3.99 -2.40 4.46
CA ASP A 118 4.93 -1.33 4.11
C ASP A 118 5.01 -0.30 5.24
N ARG A 119 3.84 0.16 5.73
CA ARG A 119 3.80 1.05 6.88
C ARG A 119 4.38 0.44 8.15
N ALA A 120 4.23 -0.88 8.35
CA ALA A 120 4.85 -1.57 9.47
C ALA A 120 6.38 -1.55 9.36
N TYR A 121 6.92 -1.76 8.15
CA TYR A 121 8.35 -1.79 7.88
C TYR A 121 9.01 -0.43 8.14
N ASP A 122 8.35 0.65 7.70
CA ASP A 122 8.72 2.04 8.01
C ASP A 122 8.80 2.30 9.53
N LEU A 123 7.74 1.90 10.24
CA LEU A 123 7.63 2.13 11.69
C LEU A 123 8.60 1.29 12.52
N ALA A 124 9.16 0.23 11.92
CA ALA A 124 10.12 -0.67 12.55
C ALA A 124 11.58 -0.25 12.29
N GLU A 125 11.86 0.99 11.87
CA GLU A 125 13.23 1.48 11.55
C GLU A 125 14.26 1.34 12.69
N HIS A 126 13.79 1.22 13.93
CA HIS A 126 14.64 1.12 15.12
C HIS A 126 14.55 -0.24 15.81
N GLU A 127 13.86 -1.20 15.19
CA GLU A 127 13.70 -2.55 15.72
C GLU A 127 14.86 -3.46 15.28
N SER A 128 14.88 -4.69 15.81
CA SER A 128 15.91 -5.65 15.43
C SER A 128 15.81 -6.08 13.95
N PRO A 129 16.92 -6.49 13.31
CA PRO A 129 16.87 -7.06 11.96
C PRO A 129 15.91 -8.25 11.85
N GLU A 130 15.79 -9.07 12.90
CA GLU A 130 14.85 -10.20 12.96
C GLU A 130 13.38 -9.73 12.83
N GLU A 131 13.00 -8.66 13.53
CA GLU A 131 11.64 -8.10 13.47
C GLU A 131 11.36 -7.47 12.10
N ARG A 132 12.34 -6.73 11.56
CA ARG A 132 12.23 -6.13 10.22
C ARG A 132 12.13 -7.21 9.14
N CYS A 133 12.89 -8.30 9.27
CA CYS A 133 12.83 -9.43 8.35
C CYS A 133 11.47 -10.15 8.37
N MET A 134 10.84 -10.31 9.54
CA MET A 134 9.47 -10.86 9.59
C MET A 134 8.47 -10.00 8.81
N ILE A 135 8.58 -8.68 8.90
CA ILE A 135 7.71 -7.75 8.15
C ILE A 135 7.99 -7.84 6.66
N GLN A 136 9.27 -7.78 6.27
CA GLN A 136 9.74 -7.91 4.89
C GLN A 136 9.27 -9.22 4.24
N THR A 137 9.37 -10.33 4.96
CA THR A 137 8.92 -11.65 4.50
C THR A 137 7.42 -11.65 4.21
N ASN A 138 6.60 -11.14 5.13
CA ASN A 138 5.16 -11.08 4.92
C ASN A 138 4.78 -10.11 3.79
N LEU A 139 5.50 -8.99 3.65
CA LEU A 139 5.28 -8.05 2.55
C LEU A 139 5.58 -8.72 1.20
N SER A 140 6.75 -9.37 1.06
CA SER A 140 7.11 -10.14 -0.14
C SER A 140 6.07 -11.23 -0.46
N LEU A 141 5.63 -11.99 0.54
CA LEU A 141 4.59 -13.00 0.35
C LEU A 141 3.25 -12.40 -0.08
N THR A 142 2.90 -11.20 0.39
CA THR A 142 1.64 -10.54 0.00
C THR A 142 1.67 -10.14 -1.47
N TYR A 143 2.81 -9.62 -1.94
CA TYR A 143 3.06 -9.37 -3.37
C TYR A 143 3.01 -10.66 -4.19
N GLU A 144 3.61 -11.75 -3.71
CA GLU A 144 3.52 -13.06 -4.37
C GLU A 144 2.07 -13.56 -4.50
N ILE A 145 1.26 -13.41 -3.45
CA ILE A 145 -0.17 -13.78 -3.47
C ILE A 145 -0.96 -12.92 -4.46
N GLN A 146 -0.66 -11.61 -4.53
CA GLN A 146 -1.30 -10.73 -5.50
C GLN A 146 -0.96 -11.12 -6.94
N GLY A 147 0.32 -11.39 -7.23
CA GLY A 147 0.74 -11.90 -8.53
C GLY A 147 0.06 -13.24 -8.90
N ASP A 148 -0.14 -14.13 -7.92
CA ASP A 148 -0.88 -15.40 -8.15
C ASP A 148 -2.34 -15.12 -8.55
N GLY A 149 -2.97 -14.11 -7.94
CA GLY A 149 -4.32 -13.65 -8.29
C GLY A 149 -4.40 -13.04 -9.69
N ASP A 150 -3.46 -12.18 -10.04
CA ASP A 150 -3.39 -11.51 -11.34
C ASP A 150 -3.11 -12.53 -12.47
N MET A 151 -2.23 -13.50 -12.22
CA MET A 151 -1.97 -14.62 -13.15
C MET A 151 -3.23 -15.47 -13.36
N ALA A 152 -3.95 -15.82 -12.29
CA ALA A 152 -5.19 -16.59 -12.42
C ALA A 152 -6.29 -15.81 -13.17
N TYR A 153 -6.34 -14.49 -13.02
CA TYR A 153 -7.24 -13.64 -13.79
C TYR A 153 -6.85 -13.61 -15.27
N ALA A 154 -5.56 -13.44 -15.57
CA ALA A 154 -5.01 -13.50 -16.93
C ALA A 154 -5.32 -14.84 -17.62
N ASP A 155 -5.14 -15.96 -16.93
CA ASP A 155 -5.50 -17.30 -17.43
C ASP A 155 -6.98 -17.40 -17.81
N GLY A 156 -7.86 -16.83 -16.99
CA GLY A 156 -9.29 -16.75 -17.26
C GLY A 156 -9.60 -15.95 -18.53
N LYS A 157 -8.93 -14.81 -18.70
CA LYS A 157 -9.05 -13.96 -19.89
C LYS A 157 -8.47 -14.61 -21.15
N ALA A 158 -7.37 -15.35 -21.02
CA ALA A 158 -6.78 -16.08 -22.14
C ALA A 158 -7.71 -17.20 -22.62
N ALA A 159 -8.39 -17.88 -21.69
CA ALA A 159 -9.41 -18.87 -22.04
C ALA A 159 -10.64 -18.23 -22.72
N GLU A 160 -11.07 -17.06 -22.26
CA GLU A 160 -12.14 -16.28 -22.91
C GLU A 160 -11.77 -15.89 -24.34
N LEU A 161 -10.58 -15.31 -24.54
CA LEU A 161 -10.04 -14.95 -25.85
C LEU A 161 -10.04 -16.14 -26.81
N ALA A 162 -9.55 -17.30 -26.37
CA ALA A 162 -9.50 -18.51 -27.21
C ALA A 162 -10.89 -18.96 -27.69
N LEU A 163 -11.91 -18.85 -26.82
CA LEU A 163 -13.30 -19.17 -27.20
C LEU A 163 -13.85 -18.19 -28.22
N VAL A 164 -13.58 -16.89 -28.03
CA VAL A 164 -14.01 -15.83 -28.97
C VAL A 164 -13.36 -16.03 -30.34
N GLU A 165 -12.04 -16.24 -30.40
CA GLU A 165 -11.32 -16.48 -31.65
C GLU A 165 -11.83 -17.73 -32.38
N GLU A 166 -12.11 -18.82 -31.66
CA GLU A 166 -12.70 -20.04 -32.23
C GLU A 166 -14.09 -19.77 -32.81
N ALA A 167 -14.94 -19.06 -32.07
CA ALA A 167 -16.30 -18.75 -32.50
C ALA A 167 -16.32 -17.84 -33.75
N ILE A 168 -15.44 -16.83 -33.80
CA ILE A 168 -15.27 -15.98 -34.99
C ILE A 168 -14.81 -16.81 -36.19
N ALA A 169 -13.80 -17.67 -36.01
CA ALA A 169 -13.30 -18.52 -37.10
C ALA A 169 -14.37 -19.49 -37.62
N ALA A 170 -15.17 -20.08 -36.73
CA ALA A 170 -16.28 -20.96 -37.09
C ALA A 170 -17.38 -20.21 -37.84
N ARG A 171 -17.77 -19.01 -37.38
CA ARG A 171 -18.71 -18.12 -38.07
C ARG A 171 -18.23 -17.79 -39.48
N ASP A 172 -16.98 -17.38 -39.62
CA ASP A 172 -16.39 -16.97 -40.91
C ASP A 172 -16.28 -18.14 -41.89
N ALA A 173 -16.10 -19.37 -41.38
CA ALA A 173 -16.14 -20.61 -42.14
C ALA A 173 -17.56 -21.11 -42.46
N GLY A 174 -18.61 -20.47 -41.94
CA GLY A 174 -20.00 -20.91 -42.07
C GLY A 174 -20.29 -22.22 -41.34
N LEU A 175 -19.50 -22.53 -40.31
CA LEU A 175 -19.68 -23.68 -39.43
C LEU A 175 -20.60 -23.31 -38.25
N PRO A 176 -21.21 -24.30 -37.56
CA PRO A 176 -21.88 -24.04 -36.29
C PRO A 176 -20.90 -23.46 -35.27
N TYR A 177 -21.34 -22.44 -34.53
CA TYR A 177 -20.61 -21.79 -33.45
C TYR A 177 -21.56 -21.51 -32.28
N ASP A 178 -21.02 -21.16 -31.12
CA ASP A 178 -21.80 -20.74 -29.97
C ASP A 178 -22.09 -19.23 -30.05
N GLU A 179 -23.37 -18.86 -30.21
CA GLU A 179 -23.79 -17.47 -30.32
C GLU A 179 -23.65 -16.73 -28.99
N GLU A 180 -23.74 -17.42 -27.83
CA GLU A 180 -23.58 -16.80 -26.51
C GLU A 180 -22.15 -16.30 -26.25
N VAL A 181 -21.16 -16.82 -27.00
CA VAL A 181 -19.75 -16.37 -26.91
C VAL A 181 -19.55 -15.03 -27.65
N LEU A 182 -20.23 -14.83 -28.78
CA LEU A 182 -20.09 -13.61 -29.59
C LEU A 182 -21.16 -12.56 -29.29
N ASP A 183 -22.27 -12.94 -28.67
CA ASP A 183 -23.33 -12.04 -28.23
C ASP A 183 -23.82 -12.48 -26.84
N PRO A 184 -23.07 -12.19 -25.77
CA PRO A 184 -23.38 -12.64 -24.41
C PRO A 184 -24.74 -12.15 -23.91
N TYR A 185 -25.24 -11.04 -24.44
CA TYR A 185 -26.50 -10.42 -24.05
C TYR A 185 -27.67 -10.77 -25.00
N GLY A 186 -27.38 -11.42 -26.14
CA GLY A 186 -28.38 -11.82 -27.14
C GLY A 186 -29.12 -10.64 -27.78
N ASP A 187 -28.54 -9.45 -27.72
CA ASP A 187 -29.14 -8.21 -28.23
C ASP A 187 -28.37 -7.59 -29.42
N GLY A 188 -27.28 -8.24 -29.82
CA GLY A 188 -26.42 -7.84 -30.93
C GLY A 188 -25.74 -6.49 -30.72
N SER A 189 -25.65 -6.00 -29.48
CA SER A 189 -25.06 -4.70 -29.16
C SER A 189 -23.57 -4.76 -28.80
N GLU A 190 -23.08 -5.92 -28.37
CA GLU A 190 -21.70 -6.12 -27.93
C GLU A 190 -21.15 -7.43 -28.52
N GLU A 191 -20.29 -7.31 -29.53
CA GLU A 191 -19.42 -8.41 -29.99
C GLU A 191 -18.03 -8.19 -29.37
N PRO A 192 -17.47 -9.15 -28.62
CA PRO A 192 -16.14 -9.01 -28.04
C PRO A 192 -15.08 -8.77 -29.12
N ASP A 193 -14.23 -7.77 -28.93
CA ASP A 193 -13.08 -7.52 -29.82
C ASP A 193 -11.89 -8.42 -29.39
N PRO A 194 -11.45 -9.37 -30.22
CA PRO A 194 -10.31 -10.24 -29.88
C PRO A 194 -9.00 -9.48 -29.67
N GLU A 195 -8.84 -8.30 -30.29
CA GLU A 195 -7.63 -7.50 -30.09
C GLU A 195 -7.62 -6.85 -28.70
N GLU A 196 -8.75 -6.30 -28.27
CA GLU A 196 -8.93 -5.76 -26.92
C GLU A 196 -8.73 -6.85 -25.87
N LEU A 197 -9.33 -8.03 -26.07
CA LEU A 197 -9.13 -9.17 -25.17
C LEU A 197 -7.67 -9.64 -25.13
N ARG A 198 -6.94 -9.60 -26.26
CA ARG A 198 -5.51 -9.97 -26.28
C ARG A 198 -4.65 -8.96 -25.52
N GLN A 199 -4.97 -7.67 -25.62
CA GLN A 199 -4.34 -6.62 -24.84
C GLN A 199 -4.63 -6.81 -23.35
N ASP A 200 -5.89 -7.02 -22.96
CA ASP A 200 -6.27 -7.31 -21.58
C ASP A 200 -5.47 -8.49 -21.01
N VAL A 201 -5.35 -9.60 -21.76
CA VAL A 201 -4.57 -10.76 -21.33
C VAL A 201 -3.10 -10.41 -21.11
N ALA A 202 -2.50 -9.66 -22.03
CA ALA A 202 -1.10 -9.24 -21.91
C ALA A 202 -0.88 -8.34 -20.68
N ASP A 203 -1.76 -7.35 -20.48
CA ASP A 203 -1.69 -6.41 -19.36
C ASP A 203 -1.75 -7.14 -18.00
N TRP A 204 -2.64 -8.14 -17.86
CA TRP A 204 -2.75 -8.90 -16.60
C TRP A 204 -1.55 -9.81 -16.32
N TYR A 205 -0.93 -10.40 -17.36
CA TYR A 205 0.34 -11.12 -17.16
C TYR A 205 1.49 -10.19 -16.81
N GLU A 206 1.54 -8.99 -17.39
CA GLU A 206 2.53 -7.96 -17.03
C GLU A 206 2.35 -7.50 -15.57
N TYR A 207 1.11 -7.31 -15.12
CA TYR A 207 0.83 -7.02 -13.71
C TYR A 207 1.34 -8.14 -12.81
N ALA A 208 1.01 -9.41 -13.10
CA ALA A 208 1.50 -10.53 -12.32
C ALA A 208 3.03 -10.59 -12.26
N GLU A 209 3.71 -10.41 -13.40
CA GLU A 209 5.17 -10.36 -13.49
C GLU A 209 5.76 -9.30 -12.55
N ARG A 210 5.18 -8.09 -12.57
CA ARG A 210 5.63 -6.98 -11.75
C ARG A 210 5.43 -7.22 -10.26
N GLU A 211 4.33 -7.86 -9.86
CA GLU A 211 4.10 -8.22 -8.47
C GLU A 211 5.15 -9.25 -8.00
N TYR A 212 5.50 -10.25 -8.82
CA TYR A 212 6.58 -11.22 -8.49
C TYR A 212 7.96 -10.56 -8.42
N ALA A 213 8.28 -9.67 -9.36
CA ALA A 213 9.53 -8.92 -9.35
C ALA A 213 9.65 -8.04 -8.08
N THR A 214 8.55 -7.41 -7.68
CA THR A 214 8.47 -6.62 -6.45
C THR A 214 8.66 -7.53 -5.22
N ALA A 215 8.02 -8.70 -5.20
CA ALA A 215 8.20 -9.69 -4.14
C ALA A 215 9.67 -10.13 -4.01
N GLU A 216 10.37 -10.36 -5.13
CA GLU A 216 11.80 -10.72 -5.15
C GLU A 216 12.67 -9.57 -4.64
N GLN A 217 12.45 -8.34 -5.13
CA GLN A 217 13.18 -7.16 -4.69
C GLN A 217 13.06 -6.96 -3.17
N ILE A 218 11.85 -7.14 -2.63
CA ILE A 218 11.59 -7.01 -1.19
C ILE A 218 12.33 -8.08 -0.41
N ARG A 219 12.43 -9.32 -0.91
CA ARG A 219 13.28 -10.35 -0.26
C ARG A 219 14.76 -9.97 -0.22
N GLY A 220 15.23 -9.21 -1.22
CA GLY A 220 16.61 -8.73 -1.29
C GLY A 220 16.97 -7.61 -0.32
N TRP A 221 16.02 -7.04 0.44
CA TRP A 221 16.34 -5.97 1.40
C TRP A 221 17.27 -6.47 2.52
N PRO A 222 18.18 -5.62 3.03
CA PRO A 222 19.30 -6.03 3.90
C PRO A 222 18.86 -6.57 5.26
N ASP A 223 17.64 -6.29 5.70
CA ASP A 223 17.15 -6.65 7.03
C ASP A 223 16.99 -8.16 7.24
N CYS A 224 16.78 -8.95 6.17
CA CYS A 224 16.75 -10.41 6.23
C CYS A 224 18.13 -11.10 6.08
N GLY A 225 19.21 -10.36 5.83
CA GLY A 225 20.45 -10.94 5.27
C GLY A 225 21.64 -11.17 6.21
N GLU A 226 21.59 -10.87 7.51
CA GLU A 226 22.80 -10.87 8.36
C GLU A 226 22.72 -11.61 9.71
N SER A 227 21.56 -12.13 10.13
CA SER A 227 21.48 -12.98 11.34
C SER A 227 21.87 -14.43 11.02
N GLU A 228 22.31 -15.19 12.04
CA GLU A 228 22.74 -16.59 11.92
C GLU A 228 21.58 -17.50 11.43
N GLN A 229 21.28 -17.46 10.13
CA GLN A 229 20.31 -18.35 9.50
C GLN A 229 20.80 -19.80 9.64
N THR A 230 19.89 -20.71 9.95
CA THR A 230 20.23 -22.14 9.89
C THR A 230 20.37 -22.56 8.43
N PRO A 231 21.14 -23.62 8.12
CA PRO A 231 21.21 -24.14 6.75
C PRO A 231 19.84 -24.48 6.16
N GLU A 232 18.86 -24.85 7.01
CA GLU A 232 17.49 -25.10 6.57
C GLU A 232 16.74 -23.81 6.19
N GLN A 233 17.06 -22.67 6.80
CA GLN A 233 16.48 -21.37 6.47
C GLN A 233 17.08 -20.82 5.17
N GLU A 234 18.38 -20.94 4.98
CA GLU A 234 19.06 -20.58 3.73
C GLU A 234 18.46 -21.37 2.55
N GLU A 235 18.28 -22.69 2.69
CA GLU A 235 17.65 -23.53 1.66
C GLU A 235 16.19 -23.12 1.38
N GLN A 236 15.43 -22.71 2.40
CA GLN A 236 14.06 -22.24 2.23
C GLN A 236 13.98 -20.89 1.51
N ASP A 237 14.91 -19.98 1.79
CA ASP A 237 14.98 -18.68 1.15
C ASP A 237 15.43 -18.80 -0.31
N GLU A 238 16.45 -19.62 -0.60
CA GLU A 238 16.86 -19.94 -1.98
C GLU A 238 15.71 -20.58 -2.76
N ALA A 239 15.00 -21.55 -2.17
CA ALA A 239 13.84 -22.16 -2.79
C ALA A 239 12.69 -21.17 -2.99
N ALA A 240 12.56 -20.13 -2.16
CA ALA A 240 11.55 -19.09 -2.33
C ALA A 240 11.90 -18.14 -3.47
N LEU A 241 13.17 -17.72 -3.59
CA LEU A 241 13.65 -16.92 -4.71
C LEU A 241 13.48 -17.66 -6.03
N GLN A 242 13.87 -18.94 -6.08
CA GLN A 242 13.68 -19.75 -7.28
C GLN A 242 12.19 -19.84 -7.68
N ARG A 243 11.28 -20.02 -6.71
CA ARG A 243 9.83 -20.02 -7.00
C ARG A 243 9.35 -18.70 -7.58
N LEU A 244 9.83 -17.56 -7.08
CA LEU A 244 9.45 -16.24 -7.59
C LEU A 244 9.95 -16.05 -9.03
N GLN A 245 11.20 -16.44 -9.31
CA GLN A 245 11.77 -16.39 -10.66
C GLN A 245 11.03 -17.31 -11.63
N ASP A 246 10.66 -18.52 -11.20
CA ASP A 246 9.87 -19.46 -12.01
C ASP A 246 8.48 -18.87 -12.32
N LYS A 247 7.81 -18.25 -11.34
CA LYS A 247 6.50 -17.59 -11.53
C LYS A 247 6.60 -16.37 -12.45
N GLN A 248 7.65 -15.57 -12.31
CA GLN A 248 7.92 -14.44 -13.19
C GLN A 248 8.10 -14.91 -14.65
N GLN A 249 8.96 -15.91 -14.86
CA GLN A 249 9.17 -16.48 -16.20
C GLN A 249 7.90 -17.09 -16.76
N GLN A 250 7.09 -17.76 -15.91
CA GLN A 250 5.80 -18.30 -16.33
C GLN A 250 4.84 -17.19 -16.80
N ALA A 251 4.77 -16.06 -16.10
CA ALA A 251 3.94 -14.92 -16.51
C ALA A 251 4.39 -14.36 -17.87
N GLN A 252 5.70 -14.17 -18.07
CA GLN A 252 6.29 -13.74 -19.34
C GLN A 252 5.98 -14.72 -20.49
N ASP A 253 6.19 -16.02 -20.28
CA ASP A 253 6.00 -17.05 -21.29
C ASP A 253 4.53 -17.24 -21.68
N SER A 254 3.60 -16.81 -20.82
CA SER A 254 2.15 -16.94 -21.03
C SER A 254 1.53 -15.76 -21.77
N GLN A 255 2.30 -14.68 -21.98
CA GLN A 255 1.84 -13.54 -22.77
C GLN A 255 1.55 -13.95 -24.22
N PRO A 256 0.44 -13.49 -24.82
CA PRO A 256 0.13 -13.79 -26.20
C PRO A 256 1.17 -13.16 -27.14
N GLU A 257 1.66 -13.93 -28.13
CA GLU A 257 2.56 -13.38 -29.14
C GLU A 257 1.87 -12.22 -29.88
N ASN A 258 2.42 -11.03 -29.70
CA ASN A 258 1.89 -9.81 -30.30
C ASN A 258 2.08 -9.85 -31.83
N GLN A 259 1.08 -10.36 -32.57
CA GLN A 259 1.07 -10.35 -34.04
C GLN A 259 0.66 -8.96 -34.56
N GLY A 260 1.42 -7.92 -34.19
CA GLY A 260 1.07 -6.54 -34.55
C GLY A 260 2.19 -5.53 -34.28
N GLY A 261 3.21 -5.50 -35.15
CA GLY A 261 4.30 -4.52 -35.00
C GLY A 261 5.30 -4.47 -36.16
N GLY A 262 4.84 -4.65 -37.39
CA GLY A 262 5.62 -4.30 -38.58
C GLY A 262 5.54 -2.79 -38.84
N ASP A 263 6.71 -2.17 -39.02
CA ASP A 263 6.96 -0.83 -39.56
C ASP A 263 6.69 0.39 -38.65
N THR A 264 7.76 0.86 -37.97
CA THR A 264 8.31 2.20 -38.25
C THR A 264 9.75 2.30 -37.75
N GLN A 265 10.65 1.89 -38.64
CA GLN A 265 12.04 2.31 -38.65
C GLN A 265 12.10 3.78 -39.09
N GLU A 266 11.98 4.73 -38.16
CA GLU A 266 12.48 6.10 -38.37
C GLU A 266 13.86 6.24 -37.75
N GLY A 267 14.84 5.64 -38.44
CA GLY A 267 16.25 5.98 -38.26
C GLY A 267 16.56 7.28 -38.98
N GLU A 268 16.64 8.39 -38.25
CA GLU A 268 17.35 9.58 -38.72
C GLU A 268 18.87 9.39 -38.55
N GLY A 269 19.51 9.02 -39.66
CA GLY A 269 20.78 9.54 -40.15
C GLY A 269 21.96 9.72 -39.18
N SER A 270 22.94 8.81 -39.29
CA SER A 270 24.34 9.25 -39.32
C SER A 270 25.13 8.40 -40.32
N GLU A 271 25.40 9.00 -41.47
CA GLU A 271 26.35 8.52 -42.48
C GLU A 271 27.76 8.44 -41.88
N GLY A 272 28.47 7.35 -42.16
CA GLY A 272 29.86 7.17 -41.70
C GLY A 272 30.51 5.88 -42.19
N ASP A 273 30.71 5.82 -43.50
CA ASP A 273 31.78 5.12 -44.25
C ASP A 273 32.14 3.65 -43.95
N GLU A 274 31.98 2.85 -45.01
CA GLU A 274 32.60 1.55 -45.24
C GLU A 274 34.15 1.61 -45.19
N GLN A 275 34.78 0.70 -44.44
CA GLN A 275 35.88 -0.10 -44.97
C GLN A 275 36.18 -1.33 -44.09
N SER A 276 36.02 -2.47 -44.74
CA SER A 276 36.56 -3.79 -44.41
C SER A 276 38.06 -3.78 -44.09
N GLU A 277 38.50 -4.60 -43.13
CA GLU A 277 39.32 -5.81 -43.38
C GLU A 277 39.76 -6.46 -42.06
N ALA A 278 39.83 -7.79 -42.10
CA ALA A 278 40.30 -8.66 -41.04
C ALA A 278 41.80 -8.51 -40.76
N SER A 279 42.22 -8.61 -39.49
CA SER A 279 43.54 -9.14 -39.12
C SER A 279 43.53 -9.60 -37.67
N GLY A 280 43.96 -10.84 -37.44
CA GLY A 280 44.13 -11.40 -36.10
C GLY A 280 45.30 -10.80 -35.33
N GLY A 281 45.33 -11.11 -34.03
CA GLY A 281 46.45 -10.83 -33.13
C GLY A 281 46.13 -11.29 -31.71
N GLU A 282 46.86 -12.29 -31.25
CA GLU A 282 46.83 -12.87 -29.90
C GLU A 282 47.25 -11.89 -28.80
N GLY A 283 46.58 -12.01 -27.64
CA GLY A 283 47.21 -11.92 -26.31
C GLY A 283 47.17 -10.58 -25.56
N SER A 284 46.36 -10.52 -24.50
CA SER A 284 46.79 -10.10 -23.14
C SER A 284 45.65 -10.28 -22.13
N GLU A 285 45.99 -10.86 -20.98
CA GLU A 285 45.15 -11.07 -19.80
C GLU A 285 44.79 -9.75 -19.10
N GLY A 286 43.66 -9.72 -18.38
CA GLY A 286 43.41 -8.83 -17.25
C GLY A 286 42.11 -8.02 -17.26
N GLU A 287 41.18 -8.42 -16.39
CA GLU A 287 40.10 -7.63 -15.77
C GLU A 287 38.85 -7.27 -16.62
N GLY A 288 37.69 -7.67 -16.09
CA GLY A 288 36.39 -7.06 -16.40
C GLY A 288 35.57 -7.72 -17.52
N GLN A 289 35.24 -9.00 -17.40
CA GLN A 289 34.17 -9.59 -18.20
C GLN A 289 33.13 -10.17 -17.27
N GLN A 290 32.23 -9.32 -16.77
CA GLN A 290 30.86 -9.78 -16.55
C GLN A 290 30.41 -10.40 -17.87
N SER A 291 30.02 -11.67 -17.81
CA SER A 291 29.48 -12.41 -18.94
C SER A 291 28.35 -11.60 -19.57
N GLN A 292 28.13 -11.77 -20.87
CA GLN A 292 27.04 -11.09 -21.56
C GLN A 292 25.69 -11.35 -20.87
N ALA A 293 25.51 -12.57 -20.34
CA ALA A 293 24.37 -12.96 -19.52
C ALA A 293 24.21 -12.12 -18.24
N GLU A 294 25.28 -11.91 -17.46
CA GLU A 294 25.22 -11.08 -16.24
C GLU A 294 24.87 -9.61 -16.55
N ARG A 295 25.22 -9.11 -17.73
CA ARG A 295 24.87 -7.74 -18.15
C ARG A 295 23.42 -7.63 -18.61
N GLU A 296 22.92 -8.63 -19.33
CA GLU A 296 21.50 -8.72 -19.70
C GLU A 296 20.62 -8.90 -18.45
N GLU A 297 21.07 -9.70 -17.49
CA GLU A 297 20.39 -9.90 -16.20
C GLU A 297 20.41 -8.62 -15.34
N GLN A 298 21.53 -7.90 -15.28
CA GLN A 298 21.57 -6.59 -14.61
C GLN A 298 20.70 -5.53 -15.28
N GLN A 299 20.64 -5.52 -16.62
CA GLN A 299 19.74 -4.62 -17.34
C GLN A 299 18.28 -4.96 -17.07
N ARG A 300 17.94 -6.25 -17.09
CA ARG A 300 16.60 -6.75 -16.73
C ARG A 300 16.23 -6.36 -15.30
N GLN A 301 17.14 -6.55 -14.34
CA GLN A 301 16.90 -6.13 -12.95
C GLN A 301 16.68 -4.62 -12.85
N GLN A 302 17.47 -3.79 -13.51
CA GLN A 302 17.28 -2.34 -13.51
C GLN A 302 15.95 -1.92 -14.15
N GLU A 303 15.55 -2.60 -15.22
CA GLU A 303 14.27 -2.37 -15.89
C GLU A 303 13.10 -2.76 -14.99
N LEU A 304 13.19 -3.90 -14.29
CA LEU A 304 12.20 -4.32 -13.29
C LEU A 304 12.15 -3.41 -12.06
N GLU A 305 13.29 -2.91 -11.57
CA GLU A 305 13.33 -1.90 -10.50
C GLU A 305 12.65 -0.61 -10.93
N GLN A 306 12.86 -0.21 -12.18
CA GLN A 306 12.25 0.98 -12.75
C GLN A 306 10.74 0.80 -12.92
N GLN A 307 10.28 -0.32 -13.50
CA GLN A 307 8.87 -0.68 -13.60
C GLN A 307 8.19 -0.80 -12.23
N GLY A 308 8.85 -1.40 -11.24
CA GLY A 308 8.35 -1.50 -9.87
C GLY A 308 8.31 -0.15 -9.14
N SER A 309 9.14 0.82 -9.54
CA SER A 309 9.04 2.20 -9.06
C SER A 309 7.91 2.97 -9.74
N GLU A 310 7.74 2.80 -11.05
CA GLU A 310 6.67 3.44 -11.82
C GLU A 310 5.29 2.94 -11.40
N ALA A 311 5.15 1.64 -11.08
CA ALA A 311 3.90 1.10 -10.56
C ALA A 311 3.56 1.59 -9.16
N ARG A 312 4.56 1.79 -8.29
CA ARG A 312 4.34 2.45 -7.00
C ARG A 312 3.84 3.88 -7.20
N ASP A 313 4.47 4.62 -8.09
CA ASP A 313 4.06 5.99 -8.44
C ASP A 313 2.66 6.03 -9.08
N GLU A 314 2.32 5.05 -9.92
CA GLU A 314 1.01 4.92 -10.55
C GLU A 314 -0.07 4.52 -9.56
N GLN A 315 0.23 3.60 -8.64
CA GLN A 315 -0.65 3.22 -7.55
C GLN A 315 -0.93 4.42 -6.64
N GLU A 316 0.11 5.17 -6.25
CA GLU A 316 -0.06 6.43 -5.50
C GLU A 316 -0.92 7.43 -6.28
N ARG A 317 -0.71 7.56 -7.59
CA ARG A 317 -1.51 8.45 -8.46
C ARG A 317 -2.96 8.03 -8.51
N LEU A 318 -3.25 6.74 -8.68
CA LEU A 318 -4.60 6.18 -8.70
C LEU A 318 -5.29 6.36 -7.35
N GLU A 319 -4.59 6.14 -6.24
CA GLU A 319 -5.10 6.46 -4.90
C GLU A 319 -5.42 7.96 -4.74
N GLN A 320 -4.57 8.83 -5.27
CA GLN A 320 -4.77 10.27 -5.23
C GLN A 320 -5.97 10.70 -6.07
N GLU A 321 -6.07 10.19 -7.30
CA GLU A 321 -7.19 10.44 -8.21
C GLU A 321 -8.50 9.92 -7.61
N TYR A 322 -8.48 8.73 -7.01
CA TYR A 322 -9.63 8.16 -6.30
C TYR A 322 -10.04 9.02 -5.10
N ARG A 323 -9.08 9.49 -4.30
CA ARG A 323 -9.32 10.43 -3.18
C ARG A 323 -9.93 11.74 -3.67
N ASP A 324 -9.48 12.26 -4.81
CA ASP A 324 -10.00 13.48 -5.41
C ASP A 324 -11.41 13.29 -6.00
N LEU A 325 -11.71 12.12 -6.58
CA LEU A 325 -13.02 11.81 -7.17
C LEU A 325 -14.10 11.51 -6.13
N TYR A 326 -13.76 10.71 -5.11
CA TYR A 326 -14.74 10.15 -4.17
C TYR A 326 -14.67 10.79 -2.78
N GLY A 327 -13.68 11.65 -2.54
CA GLY A 327 -13.38 12.21 -1.22
C GLY A 327 -12.83 11.16 -0.27
N ASP A 328 -12.29 11.60 0.88
CA ASP A 328 -11.93 10.68 1.96
C ASP A 328 -13.16 9.85 2.34
N GLN A 329 -13.07 8.54 2.13
CA GLN A 329 -14.09 7.62 2.62
C GLN A 329 -14.18 7.81 4.15
N PRO A 330 -15.36 8.08 4.72
CA PRO A 330 -15.49 8.42 6.13
C PRO A 330 -15.27 7.18 7.00
N GLY A 331 -14.01 6.89 7.32
CA GLY A 331 -13.64 6.03 8.43
C GLY A 331 -14.05 6.68 9.75
N THR A 332 -15.28 6.41 10.19
CA THR A 332 -15.83 6.51 11.56
C THR A 332 -15.16 7.49 12.53
N GLY A 333 -15.05 8.76 12.15
CA GLY A 333 -14.73 9.86 13.05
C GLY A 333 -16.01 10.43 13.66
N THR A 334 -16.49 9.86 14.75
CA THR A 334 -17.46 10.58 15.60
C THR A 334 -16.70 11.61 16.43
N ASP A 335 -16.58 12.83 15.92
CA ASP A 335 -16.27 13.99 16.76
C ASP A 335 -17.54 14.84 16.94
N PRO A 336 -18.11 14.92 18.15
CA PRO A 336 -19.31 15.68 18.41
C PRO A 336 -18.97 17.15 18.68
N GLY A 337 -19.30 17.98 17.70
CA GLY A 337 -19.86 19.30 17.95
C GLY A 337 -18.91 20.48 17.78
N ASP A 338 -19.21 21.29 16.76
CA ASP A 338 -19.59 22.66 17.06
C ASP A 338 -20.72 23.10 16.14
N GLY A 339 -21.82 23.53 16.74
CA GLY A 339 -22.98 24.03 16.02
C GLY A 339 -23.01 25.54 16.09
N SER A 340 -22.98 26.23 14.95
CA SER A 340 -23.93 27.29 14.64
C SER A 340 -23.68 27.85 13.24
N GLY A 341 -24.76 28.15 12.52
CA GLY A 341 -24.70 29.16 11.45
C GLY A 341 -25.34 28.77 10.12
N SER A 342 -26.67 28.69 10.10
CA SER A 342 -27.53 29.34 9.11
C SER A 342 -26.95 29.60 7.70
N GLY A 343 -27.52 28.98 6.68
CA GLY A 343 -27.42 29.51 5.32
C GLY A 343 -27.97 28.60 4.24
N THR A 344 -29.20 28.87 3.82
CA THR A 344 -29.87 28.28 2.66
C THR A 344 -29.07 28.45 1.35
N LYS A 345 -29.11 27.43 0.46
CA LYS A 345 -29.77 27.49 -0.85
C LYS A 345 -29.44 26.28 -1.73
N ASN A 346 -30.51 25.77 -2.35
CA ASN A 346 -30.56 24.94 -3.56
C ASN A 346 -29.48 25.32 -4.60
N TRP A 347 -28.86 24.33 -5.22
CA TRP A 347 -29.25 23.76 -6.52
C TRP A 347 -28.93 22.27 -6.53
#